data_AF-A0A520BD94-F1
#
_entry.id   AF-A0A520BD94-F1
#
_cell.length_a   1.000
_cell.length_b   1.000
_cell.length_c   1.000
_cell.angle_alpha   90.00
_cell.angle_beta   90.00
_cell.angle_gamma   90.00
#
_symmetry.space_group_name_H-M   'P 1'
#
loop_
_entity.id
_entity.type
_entity.pdbx_description
1 polymer ?
#
loop_
_entity_poly.entity_id
_entity_poly.type
_entity_poly.pdbx_seq_one_letter_code
_entity_poly.pdbx_strand_id
1 'polypeptide(L)'
;MTSATLIELAHGWQLAEAPHGASWTVLTALPDEAWLPATVPGTAHGALLAAGRMPDPFYGRNEAEVGWVAERTWAWRTAFDVAELSPQEDLVFDGLDTYCTVWLNGEQLFSSDNMFVPRRVDVRGLLRPGRNELVLRFDPPLARAREVEAVHGKRALWNGDSARLHARKAQYHFGWDWGPELVVSGPWRPVRRHGWAARIDDLHCRSDVNAAARTATLQVAARLQGTATRCHFELLDPQGRSVATREVAAADAAVATLAATDVQLWWPRGLGGQPLYTLVMRLQDERGQVLAEDRRRIGLRTLRLVQAPVAGEAGSSFHFEVNGQDLFAGGANWIPDDSLLERITPARYRERVAQAAAANMNMLRVWGGGIYEHDAFYDACDEFGLLVWQDFMFACGIYPADEAFQRSVRAEAEAAVKRLRHHACLALWCGNNEDYMIAESLGLAGPGVPAERFEARAIYEGLLPEVCAALDPDRAYWPGSPFTPSDA
;
A
#
# COMPACT_ATOMS: atom_id res chain seq x y z
N MET A 1 16.45 20.44 21.28
CA MET A 1 15.48 20.33 20.17
C MET A 1 14.56 19.17 20.52
N THR A 2 13.26 19.28 20.26
CA THR A 2 12.30 18.22 20.58
C THR A 2 12.48 17.04 19.62
N SER A 3 12.27 15.82 20.12
CA SER A 3 12.23 14.61 19.29
C SER A 3 11.09 14.67 18.28
N ALA A 4 11.24 13.98 17.15
CA ALA A 4 10.16 13.80 16.20
C ALA A 4 8.91 13.24 16.89
N THR A 5 7.77 13.85 16.60
CA THR A 5 6.48 13.56 17.24
C THR A 5 5.46 13.30 16.14
N LEU A 6 5.04 12.04 16.02
CA LEU A 6 4.01 11.61 15.09
C LEU A 6 2.72 11.33 15.86
N ILE A 7 1.70 12.16 15.66
CA ILE A 7 0.42 12.07 16.36
C ILE A 7 -0.65 11.68 15.35
N GLU A 8 -1.35 10.58 15.63
CA GLU A 8 -2.53 10.22 14.86
C GLU A 8 -3.73 11.09 15.24
N LEU A 9 -4.34 11.70 14.23
CA LEU A 9 -5.58 12.46 14.37
C LEU A 9 -6.74 11.46 14.32
N ALA A 10 -6.89 10.61 15.34
CA ALA A 10 -7.89 9.52 15.35
C ALA A 10 -9.27 9.93 15.89
N HIS A 11 -9.39 11.14 16.46
CA HIS A 11 -10.55 11.56 17.24
C HIS A 11 -11.23 12.82 16.68
N GLY A 12 -12.48 13.04 17.11
CA GLY A 12 -13.23 14.26 16.79
C GLY A 12 -13.71 14.35 15.34
N TRP A 13 -13.59 13.27 14.57
CA TRP A 13 -14.05 13.24 13.19
C TRP A 13 -15.56 13.22 13.09
N GLN A 14 -16.06 13.96 12.12
CA GLN A 14 -17.46 14.00 11.75
C GLN A 14 -17.61 13.90 10.24
N LEU A 15 -18.75 13.38 9.80
CA LEU A 15 -19.16 13.22 8.41
C LEU A 15 -20.47 13.96 8.14
N ALA A 16 -20.56 14.64 7.01
CA ALA A 16 -21.82 15.18 6.49
C ALA A 16 -21.95 14.90 4.99
N GLU A 17 -23.18 14.75 4.50
CA GLU A 17 -23.45 14.88 3.07
C GLU A 17 -23.23 16.34 2.67
N ALA A 18 -22.59 16.57 1.52
CA ALA A 18 -22.27 17.91 1.03
C ALA A 18 -22.75 18.09 -0.42
N PRO A 19 -22.97 19.35 -0.85
CA PRO A 19 -23.18 19.65 -2.26
C PRO A 19 -21.95 19.25 -3.11
N HIS A 20 -22.20 18.80 -4.33
CA HIS A 20 -21.14 18.49 -5.28
C HIS A 20 -20.24 19.70 -5.54
N GLY A 21 -18.92 19.51 -5.52
CA GLY A 21 -17.96 20.59 -5.76
C GLY A 21 -17.91 21.66 -4.66
N ALA A 22 -18.52 21.45 -3.49
CA ALA A 22 -18.58 22.42 -2.40
C ALA A 22 -17.17 22.89 -1.97
N SER A 23 -16.99 24.21 -1.87
CA SER A 23 -15.74 24.83 -1.38
C SER A 23 -15.68 24.81 0.15
N TRP A 24 -14.51 25.12 0.72
CA TRP A 24 -14.32 25.30 2.17
C TRP A 24 -15.45 26.10 2.83
N THR A 25 -15.81 27.26 2.26
CA THR A 25 -16.85 28.15 2.82
C THR A 25 -18.22 27.48 2.86
N VAL A 26 -18.55 26.67 1.86
CA VAL A 26 -19.82 25.92 1.84
C VAL A 26 -19.79 24.79 2.86
N LEU A 27 -18.69 24.03 2.93
CA LEU A 27 -18.53 22.90 3.84
C LEU A 27 -18.60 23.34 5.30
N THR A 28 -17.89 24.41 5.66
CA THR A 28 -17.86 24.94 7.04
C THR A 28 -19.14 25.68 7.44
N ALA A 29 -19.98 26.05 6.47
CA ALA A 29 -21.29 26.64 6.72
C ALA A 29 -22.41 25.59 6.88
N LEU A 30 -22.12 24.29 6.71
CA LEU A 30 -23.10 23.24 6.99
C LEU A 30 -23.50 23.28 8.47
N PRO A 31 -24.80 23.18 8.77
CA PRO A 31 -25.28 23.28 10.15
C PRO A 31 -24.82 22.08 10.97
N ASP A 32 -24.59 22.27 12.28
CA ASP A 32 -23.97 21.25 13.13
C ASP A 32 -24.77 19.93 13.19
N GLU A 33 -26.10 19.99 13.07
CA GLU A 33 -26.98 18.82 13.00
C GLU A 33 -26.81 17.95 11.74
N ALA A 34 -26.16 18.48 10.69
CA ALA A 34 -25.83 17.71 9.50
C ALA A 34 -24.64 16.75 9.72
N TRP A 35 -23.84 17.00 10.77
CA TRP A 35 -22.60 16.28 11.04
C TRP A 35 -22.81 15.08 11.96
N LEU A 36 -22.60 13.88 11.42
CA LEU A 36 -22.61 12.63 12.15
C LEU A 36 -21.22 12.33 12.72
N PRO A 37 -21.11 11.73 13.91
CA PRO A 37 -19.83 11.19 14.38
C PRO A 37 -19.27 10.17 13.38
N ALA A 38 -17.95 10.22 13.14
CA ALA A 38 -17.27 9.32 12.23
C ALA A 38 -15.91 8.87 12.80
N THR A 39 -15.39 7.77 12.28
CA THR A 39 -14.07 7.24 12.65
C THR A 39 -13.10 7.38 11.50
N VAL A 40 -11.84 7.67 11.81
CA VAL A 40 -10.73 7.66 10.84
C VAL A 40 -9.64 6.77 11.43
N PRO A 41 -9.19 5.71 10.72
CA PRO A 41 -9.63 5.28 9.39
C PRO A 41 -11.11 4.90 9.29
N GLY A 42 -11.76 5.19 8.16
CA GLY A 42 -13.19 4.90 7.98
C GLY A 42 -13.77 5.32 6.64
N THR A 43 -15.02 4.92 6.43
CA THR A 43 -15.79 5.21 5.22
C THR A 43 -17.12 5.89 5.52
N ALA A 44 -17.70 6.55 4.52
CA ALA A 44 -19.04 7.13 4.63
C ALA A 44 -20.10 6.07 4.95
N HIS A 45 -19.98 4.88 4.33
CA HIS A 45 -20.85 3.73 4.63
C HIS A 45 -20.72 3.31 6.09
N GLY A 46 -19.50 3.18 6.60
CA GLY A 46 -19.24 2.84 8.01
C GLY A 46 -19.86 3.83 8.99
N ALA A 47 -19.70 5.13 8.75
CA ALA A 47 -20.27 6.17 9.60
C ALA A 47 -21.81 6.21 9.54
N LEU A 48 -22.41 6.10 8.34
CA LEU A 48 -23.87 6.04 8.19
C LEU A 48 -24.47 4.80 8.87
N LEU A 49 -23.81 3.64 8.74
CA LEU A 49 -24.23 2.40 9.35
C LEU A 49 -24.16 2.49 10.88
N ALA A 50 -23.06 3.03 11.43
CA ALA A 50 -22.91 3.27 12.88
C ALA A 50 -23.96 4.25 13.43
N ALA A 51 -24.36 5.24 12.63
CA ALA A 51 -25.40 6.20 12.98
C ALA A 51 -26.84 5.69 12.74
N GLY A 52 -27.02 4.46 12.25
CA GLY A 52 -28.34 3.91 11.91
C GLY A 52 -29.05 4.63 10.76
N ARG A 53 -28.29 5.28 9.87
CA ARG A 53 -28.80 6.06 8.71
C ARG A 53 -28.86 5.26 7.42
N MET A 54 -28.37 4.03 7.44
CA MET A 54 -28.53 3.05 6.38
C MET A 54 -28.74 1.67 7.02
N PRO A 55 -29.46 0.75 6.36
CA PRO A 55 -29.50 -0.64 6.79
C PRO A 55 -28.13 -1.32 6.59
N ASP A 56 -27.90 -2.45 7.27
CA ASP A 56 -26.69 -3.25 7.05
C ASP A 56 -26.67 -3.77 5.60
N PRO A 57 -25.68 -3.39 4.77
CA PRO A 57 -25.66 -3.74 3.37
C PRO A 57 -25.44 -5.24 3.13
N PHE A 58 -24.94 -5.96 4.13
CA PHE A 58 -24.67 -7.40 4.05
C PHE A 58 -25.89 -8.26 4.39
N TYR A 59 -27.02 -7.66 4.79
CA TYR A 59 -28.25 -8.38 5.11
C TYR A 59 -29.26 -8.39 3.94
N GLY A 60 -29.74 -9.58 3.58
CA GLY A 60 -30.86 -9.73 2.65
C GLY A 60 -30.58 -9.14 1.26
N ARG A 61 -31.33 -8.09 0.89
CA ARG A 61 -31.20 -7.38 -0.39
C ARG A 61 -30.82 -5.90 -0.21
N ASN A 62 -30.30 -5.55 0.96
CA ASN A 62 -30.05 -4.17 1.35
C ASN A 62 -28.95 -3.50 0.51
N GLU A 63 -28.10 -4.26 -0.18
CA GLU A 63 -27.14 -3.74 -1.16
C GLU A 63 -27.78 -2.71 -2.11
N ALA A 64 -28.93 -3.03 -2.71
CA ALA A 64 -29.62 -2.13 -3.62
C ALA A 64 -30.20 -0.89 -2.92
N GLU A 65 -30.48 -0.97 -1.62
CA GLU A 65 -31.03 0.14 -0.83
C GLU A 65 -29.97 1.17 -0.44
N VAL A 66 -28.68 0.81 -0.52
CA VAL A 66 -27.57 1.65 -0.07
C VAL A 66 -26.74 2.23 -1.21
N GLY A 67 -27.03 1.88 -2.46
CA GLY A 67 -26.29 2.37 -3.64
C GLY A 67 -26.23 3.90 -3.75
N TRP A 68 -27.22 4.62 -3.20
CA TRP A 68 -27.23 6.08 -3.17
C TRP A 68 -26.00 6.69 -2.48
N VAL A 69 -25.38 5.99 -1.53
CA VAL A 69 -24.23 6.50 -0.76
C VAL A 69 -23.04 6.78 -1.69
N ALA A 70 -22.84 5.92 -2.70
CA ALA A 70 -21.77 6.05 -3.69
C ALA A 70 -21.96 7.25 -4.65
N GLU A 71 -23.19 7.77 -4.75
CA GLU A 71 -23.55 8.88 -5.64
C GLU A 71 -23.43 10.26 -4.96
N ARG A 72 -23.18 10.29 -3.65
CA ARG A 72 -23.11 11.53 -2.86
C ARG A 72 -21.69 12.03 -2.67
N THR A 73 -21.60 13.34 -2.46
CA THR A 73 -20.36 13.99 -2.01
C THR A 73 -20.36 13.99 -0.49
N TRP A 74 -19.22 13.61 0.10
CA TRP A 74 -19.09 13.45 1.54
C TRP A 74 -18.03 14.40 2.09
N ALA A 75 -18.42 15.22 3.07
CA ALA A 75 -17.51 16.09 3.80
C ALA A 75 -17.10 15.44 5.12
N TRP A 76 -15.81 15.51 5.43
CA TRP A 76 -15.26 15.10 6.71
C TRP A 76 -14.61 16.30 7.38
N ARG A 77 -14.81 16.46 8.68
CA ARG A 77 -14.12 17.48 9.46
C ARG A 77 -13.58 16.93 10.77
N THR A 78 -12.47 17.49 11.23
CA THR A 78 -12.00 17.35 12.60
C THR A 78 -11.31 18.63 13.04
N ALA A 79 -11.19 18.81 14.35
CA ALA A 79 -10.37 19.86 14.92
C ALA A 79 -9.38 19.26 15.91
N PHE A 80 -8.17 19.81 15.95
CA PHE A 80 -7.12 19.37 16.85
C PHE A 80 -6.34 20.56 17.38
N ASP A 81 -5.86 20.44 18.62
CA ASP A 81 -5.07 21.48 19.27
C ASP A 81 -3.57 21.21 19.10
N VAL A 82 -2.83 22.27 18.84
CA VAL A 82 -1.36 22.26 18.77
C VAL A 82 -0.83 23.14 19.89
N ALA A 83 -0.23 22.53 20.93
CA ALA A 83 0.35 23.29 22.03
C ALA A 83 1.57 24.10 21.57
N GLU A 84 2.53 23.42 20.93
CA GLU A 84 3.75 24.02 20.40
C GLU A 84 4.04 23.49 18.99
N LEU A 85 4.61 24.36 18.16
CA LEU A 85 5.04 24.03 16.80
C LEU A 85 6.51 23.60 16.80
N SER A 86 6.77 22.50 16.11
CA SER A 86 8.11 22.00 15.82
C SER A 86 8.78 22.85 14.73
N PRO A 87 10.10 22.67 14.50
CA PRO A 87 10.78 23.36 13.40
C PRO A 87 10.14 23.09 12.04
N GLN A 88 9.74 21.84 11.79
CA GLN A 88 8.98 21.40 10.63
C GLN A 88 7.70 20.70 11.08
N GLU A 89 6.63 20.84 10.30
CA GLU A 89 5.32 20.26 10.59
C GLU A 89 4.69 19.76 9.30
N ASP A 90 4.31 18.49 9.27
CA ASP A 90 3.59 17.92 8.14
C ASP A 90 2.24 17.36 8.56
N LEU A 91 1.28 17.38 7.64
CA LEU A 91 0.17 16.42 7.66
C LEU A 91 0.49 15.26 6.73
N VAL A 92 0.21 14.05 7.23
CA VAL A 92 0.46 12.78 6.54
C VAL A 92 -0.87 12.05 6.41
N PHE A 93 -1.27 11.77 5.18
CA PHE A 93 -2.48 11.05 4.83
C PHE A 93 -2.04 9.73 4.19
N ASP A 94 -2.27 8.61 4.87
CA ASP A 94 -1.78 7.32 4.41
C ASP A 94 -2.61 6.73 3.27
N GLY A 95 -3.83 7.24 3.06
CA GLY A 95 -4.76 6.76 2.05
C GLY A 95 -6.07 7.53 2.09
N LEU A 96 -6.49 8.03 0.94
CA LEU A 96 -7.73 8.77 0.73
C LEU A 96 -8.48 8.11 -0.41
N ASP A 97 -9.69 7.59 -0.16
CA ASP A 97 -10.50 6.87 -1.14
C ASP A 97 -11.66 7.77 -1.64
N THR A 98 -11.62 8.34 -2.85
CA THR A 98 -10.46 8.47 -3.74
C THR A 98 -10.27 9.92 -4.16
N TYR A 99 -11.29 10.50 -4.80
CA TYR A 99 -11.26 11.88 -5.28
C TYR A 99 -11.52 12.84 -4.13
N CYS A 100 -10.44 13.28 -3.48
CA CYS A 100 -10.48 14.03 -2.24
C CYS A 100 -9.83 15.40 -2.40
N THR A 101 -10.47 16.46 -1.94
CA THR A 101 -9.80 17.75 -1.72
C THR A 101 -9.66 18.01 -0.22
N VAL A 102 -8.51 18.52 0.19
CA VAL A 102 -8.13 18.70 1.60
C VAL A 102 -7.83 20.16 1.89
N TRP A 103 -8.34 20.66 3.02
CA TRP A 103 -8.11 22.02 3.50
C TRP A 103 -7.71 22.03 4.97
N LEU A 104 -6.79 22.94 5.32
CA LEU A 104 -6.40 23.23 6.69
C LEU A 104 -6.61 24.72 6.96
N ASN A 105 -7.41 25.05 7.98
CA ASN A 105 -7.67 26.42 8.40
C ASN A 105 -8.12 27.37 7.25
N GLY A 106 -8.89 26.84 6.29
CA GLY A 106 -9.34 27.59 5.11
C GLY A 106 -8.45 27.48 3.87
N GLU A 107 -7.19 27.07 4.03
CA GLU A 107 -6.24 26.95 2.92
C GLU A 107 -6.29 25.56 2.31
N GLN A 108 -6.46 25.49 0.99
CA GLN A 108 -6.47 24.21 0.27
C GLN A 108 -5.05 23.67 0.20
N LEU A 109 -4.85 22.45 0.71
CA LEU A 109 -3.55 21.79 0.72
C LEU A 109 -3.27 21.09 -0.62
N PHE A 110 -4.19 20.23 -1.06
CA PHE A 110 -4.06 19.46 -2.30
C PHE A 110 -5.40 18.80 -2.69
N SER A 111 -5.40 18.20 -3.89
CA SER A 111 -6.40 17.21 -4.30
C SER A 111 -5.72 15.85 -4.56
N SER A 112 -6.43 14.76 -4.24
CA SER A 112 -6.02 13.38 -4.46
C SER A 112 -7.03 12.70 -5.39
N ASP A 113 -6.55 11.77 -6.21
CA ASP A 113 -7.31 11.00 -7.20
C ASP A 113 -6.91 9.51 -7.23
N ASN A 114 -6.08 9.07 -6.28
CA ASN A 114 -5.59 7.71 -6.20
C ASN A 114 -5.65 7.21 -4.74
N MET A 115 -6.40 6.12 -4.53
CA MET A 115 -6.64 5.48 -3.24
C MET A 115 -5.34 5.00 -2.57
N PHE A 116 -4.35 4.63 -3.38
CA PHE A 116 -3.17 3.87 -2.98
C PHE A 116 -1.92 4.73 -2.80
N VAL A 117 -2.01 6.05 -3.03
CA VAL A 117 -0.85 6.94 -2.91
C VAL A 117 -0.96 7.77 -1.63
N PRO A 118 -0.04 7.59 -0.66
CA PRO A 118 0.01 8.45 0.51
C PRO A 118 0.38 9.89 0.13
N ARG A 119 0.00 10.86 0.96
CA ARG A 119 0.33 12.27 0.80
C ARG A 119 0.96 12.80 2.07
N ARG A 120 2.07 13.52 1.92
CA ARG A 120 2.75 14.25 3.00
C ARG A 120 2.87 15.70 2.54
N VAL A 121 2.42 16.64 3.36
CA VAL A 121 2.36 18.06 3.01
C VAL A 121 2.94 18.87 4.17
N ASP A 122 3.91 19.72 3.87
CA ASP A 122 4.40 20.74 4.81
C ASP A 122 3.26 21.72 5.11
N VAL A 123 2.94 21.84 6.39
CA VAL A 123 1.89 22.73 6.92
C VAL A 123 2.44 23.68 7.98
N ARG A 124 3.77 23.80 8.11
CA ARG A 124 4.39 24.59 9.18
C ARG A 124 3.96 26.05 9.16
N GLY A 125 3.76 26.62 7.98
CA GLY A 125 3.27 27.99 7.79
C GLY A 125 1.74 28.15 7.96
N LEU A 126 1.00 27.05 7.97
CA LEU A 126 -0.47 27.04 8.00
C LEU A 126 -1.05 26.67 9.38
N LEU A 127 -0.30 25.88 10.15
CA LEU A 127 -0.65 25.53 11.52
C LEU A 127 -0.48 26.71 12.47
N ARG A 128 -1.34 26.75 13.48
CA ARG A 128 -1.35 27.77 14.54
C ARG A 128 -1.29 27.09 15.90
N PRO A 129 -0.63 27.68 16.90
CA PRO A 129 -0.83 27.25 18.28
C PRO A 129 -2.31 27.36 18.68
N GLY A 130 -2.81 26.38 19.42
CA GLY A 130 -4.23 26.19 19.70
C GLY A 130 -4.96 25.41 18.62
N ARG A 131 -6.25 25.74 18.43
CA ARG A 131 -7.17 24.96 17.60
C ARG A 131 -6.90 25.14 16.10
N ASN A 132 -6.80 24.02 15.40
CA ASN A 132 -6.73 23.93 13.94
C ASN A 132 -7.89 23.09 13.42
N GLU A 133 -8.38 23.41 12.23
CA GLU A 133 -9.51 22.71 11.59
C GLU A 133 -9.05 22.10 10.27
N LEU A 134 -9.33 20.81 10.12
CA LEU A 134 -9.05 20.03 8.92
C LEU A 134 -10.37 19.59 8.30
N VAL A 135 -10.57 19.91 7.03
CA VAL A 135 -11.77 19.53 6.27
C VAL A 135 -11.35 18.79 5.01
N LEU A 136 -12.04 17.70 4.71
CA LEU A 136 -11.87 16.90 3.51
C LEU A 136 -13.21 16.82 2.77
N ARG A 137 -13.18 16.81 1.45
CA ARG A 137 -14.35 16.54 0.61
C ARG A 137 -14.04 15.39 -0.33
N PHE A 138 -14.87 14.35 -0.31
CA PHE A 138 -14.81 13.23 -1.24
C PHE A 138 -15.93 13.36 -2.27
N ASP A 139 -15.56 13.45 -3.54
CA ASP A 139 -16.49 13.49 -4.66
C ASP A 139 -16.87 12.06 -5.11
N PRO A 140 -18.08 11.86 -5.69
CA PRO A 140 -18.58 10.52 -6.05
C PRO A 140 -17.64 9.83 -7.05
N PRO A 141 -17.04 8.68 -6.70
CA PRO A 141 -15.94 8.12 -7.48
C PRO A 141 -16.34 7.68 -8.89
N LEU A 142 -17.51 7.07 -9.06
CA LEU A 142 -17.96 6.65 -10.38
C LEU A 142 -18.30 7.85 -11.28
N ALA A 143 -18.85 8.93 -10.73
CA ALA A 143 -19.11 10.15 -11.49
C ALA A 143 -17.80 10.78 -11.99
N ARG A 144 -16.81 10.91 -11.11
CA ARG A 144 -15.47 11.41 -11.47
C ARG A 144 -14.78 10.52 -12.51
N ALA A 145 -14.88 9.21 -12.36
CA ALA A 145 -14.29 8.27 -13.31
C ALA A 145 -14.97 8.35 -14.70
N ARG A 146 -16.28 8.55 -14.76
CA ARG A 146 -17.04 8.76 -16.01
C ARG A 146 -16.65 10.07 -16.71
N GLU A 147 -16.28 11.11 -15.98
CA GLU A 147 -15.73 12.34 -16.58
C GLU A 147 -14.40 12.08 -17.30
N VAL A 148 -13.52 11.27 -16.70
CA VAL A 148 -12.26 10.85 -17.34
C VAL A 148 -12.56 9.95 -18.54
N GLU A 149 -13.47 8.99 -18.40
CA GLU A 149 -13.90 8.13 -19.52
C GLU A 149 -14.47 8.94 -20.69
N ALA A 150 -15.23 10.02 -20.44
CA ALA A 150 -15.77 10.86 -21.48
C ALA A 150 -14.68 11.52 -22.36
N VAL A 151 -13.48 11.70 -21.82
CA VAL A 151 -12.30 12.22 -22.54
C VAL A 151 -11.49 11.10 -23.20
N HIS A 152 -11.28 10.00 -22.49
CA HIS A 152 -10.35 8.93 -22.89
C HIS A 152 -11.02 7.72 -23.58
N GLY A 153 -12.34 7.69 -23.63
CA GLY A 153 -13.15 6.63 -24.22
C GLY A 153 -13.38 5.43 -23.31
N LYS A 154 -14.44 4.67 -23.65
CA LYS A 154 -14.78 3.41 -22.98
C LYS A 154 -13.71 2.35 -23.23
N ARG A 155 -13.52 1.49 -22.23
CA ARG A 155 -12.55 0.38 -22.25
C ARG A 155 -13.25 -0.96 -22.10
N ALA A 156 -12.67 -2.00 -22.68
CA ALA A 156 -13.18 -3.35 -22.54
C ALA A 156 -12.78 -3.94 -21.18
N LEU A 157 -13.69 -4.68 -20.56
CA LEU A 157 -13.53 -5.28 -19.25
C LEU A 157 -14.43 -6.50 -19.09
N TRP A 158 -14.16 -7.31 -18.07
CA TRP A 158 -14.98 -8.47 -17.76
C TRP A 158 -16.32 -8.11 -17.10
N ASN A 159 -16.31 -7.20 -16.11
CA ASN A 159 -17.50 -6.87 -15.32
C ASN A 159 -17.55 -5.40 -14.86
N GLY A 160 -18.77 -4.95 -14.53
CA GLY A 160 -19.03 -3.63 -13.95
C GLY A 160 -19.03 -2.50 -14.98
N ASP A 161 -19.08 -1.27 -14.48
CA ASP A 161 -19.02 -0.06 -15.31
C ASP A 161 -17.60 0.16 -15.86
N SER A 162 -17.47 0.41 -17.17
CA SER A 162 -16.18 0.62 -17.83
C SER A 162 -15.37 1.78 -17.24
N ALA A 163 -16.04 2.76 -16.63
CA ALA A 163 -15.40 3.89 -15.99
C ALA A 163 -14.48 3.46 -14.83
N ARG A 164 -14.69 2.30 -14.20
CA ARG A 164 -13.81 1.82 -13.10
C ARG A 164 -12.34 1.70 -13.50
N LEU A 165 -12.07 1.42 -14.78
CA LEU A 165 -10.70 1.29 -15.30
C LEU A 165 -9.95 2.63 -15.35
N HIS A 166 -10.67 3.75 -15.34
CA HIS A 166 -10.09 5.10 -15.29
C HIS A 166 -9.84 5.61 -13.86
N ALA A 167 -10.22 4.85 -12.84
CA ALA A 167 -10.03 5.20 -11.45
C ALA A 167 -8.96 4.32 -10.78
N ARG A 168 -8.00 4.95 -10.09
CA ARG A 168 -7.07 4.24 -9.19
C ARG A 168 -7.73 4.06 -7.81
N LYS A 169 -8.62 3.09 -7.76
CA LYS A 169 -9.39 2.65 -6.58
C LYS A 169 -9.44 1.12 -6.57
N ALA A 170 -9.68 0.52 -5.40
CA ALA A 170 -9.91 -0.92 -5.30
C ALA A 170 -11.06 -1.34 -6.23
N GLN A 171 -10.77 -2.26 -7.14
CA GLN A 171 -11.67 -2.59 -8.26
C GLN A 171 -12.91 -3.37 -7.78
N TYR A 172 -12.76 -4.19 -6.75
CA TYR A 172 -13.87 -4.95 -6.16
C TYR A 172 -14.96 -4.07 -5.52
N HIS A 173 -14.67 -2.81 -5.19
CA HIS A 173 -15.70 -1.87 -4.70
C HIS A 173 -16.82 -1.66 -5.72
N PHE A 174 -16.55 -1.84 -7.02
CA PHE A 174 -17.55 -1.76 -8.10
C PHE A 174 -18.31 -3.08 -8.32
N GLY A 175 -18.29 -3.99 -7.34
CA GLY A 175 -18.88 -5.31 -7.42
C GLY A 175 -17.98 -6.34 -8.09
N TRP A 176 -18.09 -7.59 -7.66
CA TRP A 176 -17.38 -8.73 -8.25
C TRP A 176 -18.25 -9.99 -8.21
N ASP A 177 -17.84 -11.10 -8.81
CA ASP A 177 -18.64 -12.35 -8.78
C ASP A 177 -18.81 -12.97 -7.39
N TRP A 178 -18.08 -12.47 -6.38
CA TRP A 178 -18.15 -12.90 -4.98
C TRP A 178 -18.50 -11.79 -3.99
N GLY A 179 -18.58 -10.52 -4.43
CA GLY A 179 -18.66 -9.36 -3.55
C GLY A 179 -19.69 -8.33 -4.01
N PRO A 180 -20.33 -7.61 -3.08
CA PRO A 180 -21.35 -6.62 -3.43
C PRO A 180 -20.74 -5.38 -4.09
N GLU A 181 -21.55 -4.63 -4.82
CA GLU A 181 -21.21 -3.30 -5.31
C GLU A 181 -21.37 -2.27 -4.17
N LEU A 182 -20.29 -2.10 -3.39
CA LEU A 182 -20.18 -1.11 -2.33
C LEU A 182 -19.04 -0.15 -2.62
N VAL A 183 -19.36 0.92 -3.36
CA VAL A 183 -18.39 1.95 -3.75
C VAL A 183 -18.21 2.96 -2.61
N VAL A 184 -17.41 2.57 -1.63
CA VAL A 184 -17.14 3.38 -0.43
C VAL A 184 -16.30 4.63 -0.73
N SER A 185 -16.26 5.58 0.20
CA SER A 185 -15.35 6.75 0.15
C SER A 185 -15.01 7.22 1.55
N GLY A 186 -13.81 7.77 1.73
CA GLY A 186 -13.36 8.31 3.01
C GLY A 186 -11.84 8.23 3.20
N PRO A 187 -11.32 8.78 4.31
CA PRO A 187 -9.94 8.59 4.73
C PRO A 187 -9.76 7.16 5.26
N TRP A 188 -9.53 6.22 4.34
CA TRP A 188 -9.49 4.79 4.63
C TRP A 188 -8.21 4.32 5.35
N ARG A 189 -7.23 5.22 5.52
CA ARG A 189 -6.02 4.99 6.34
C ARG A 189 -5.73 6.19 7.25
N PRO A 190 -4.82 6.06 8.23
CA PRO A 190 -4.59 7.10 9.23
C PRO A 190 -4.23 8.46 8.64
N VAL A 191 -4.67 9.50 9.35
CA VAL A 191 -4.24 10.89 9.14
C VAL A 191 -3.43 11.31 10.35
N ARG A 192 -2.22 11.82 10.13
CA ARG A 192 -1.24 12.07 11.19
C ARG A 192 -0.62 13.45 11.06
N ARG A 193 -0.40 14.11 12.19
CA ARG A 193 0.49 15.28 12.28
C ARG A 193 1.89 14.79 12.61
N HIS A 194 2.88 15.25 11.87
CA HIS A 194 4.28 14.96 12.14
C HIS A 194 5.05 16.26 12.41
N GLY A 195 5.37 16.52 13.67
CA GLY A 195 6.29 17.59 14.05
C GLY A 195 7.72 17.05 14.18
N TRP A 196 8.69 17.66 13.52
CA TRP A 196 10.05 17.10 13.47
C TRP A 196 11.16 18.15 13.32
N ALA A 197 12.35 17.79 13.79
CA ALA A 197 13.61 18.50 13.54
C ALA A 197 14.53 17.71 12.60
N ALA A 198 14.44 16.38 12.65
CA ALA A 198 15.03 15.46 11.68
C ALA A 198 14.09 14.26 11.46
N ARG A 199 14.14 13.66 10.27
CA ARG A 199 13.29 12.51 9.90
C ARG A 199 14.03 11.54 8.95
N ILE A 200 13.67 10.26 9.06
CA ILE A 200 13.98 9.21 8.08
C ILE A 200 12.81 9.13 7.09
N ASP A 201 13.03 9.51 5.83
CA ASP A 201 12.00 9.47 4.78
C ASP A 201 11.80 8.07 4.20
N ASP A 202 12.89 7.33 4.08
CA ASP A 202 12.93 5.99 3.51
C ASP A 202 14.10 5.24 4.12
N LEU A 203 13.88 3.98 4.48
CA LEU A 203 14.88 3.06 5.00
C LEU A 203 14.81 1.76 4.20
N HIS A 204 15.81 1.54 3.36
CA HIS A 204 15.93 0.35 2.53
C HIS A 204 17.03 -0.56 3.06
N CYS A 205 16.74 -1.86 3.11
CA CYS A 205 17.70 -2.88 3.48
C CYS A 205 17.68 -3.99 2.43
N ARG A 206 18.81 -4.19 1.75
CA ARG A 206 19.06 -5.36 0.91
C ARG A 206 19.96 -6.33 1.65
N SER A 207 19.63 -7.62 1.61
CA SER A 207 20.39 -8.66 2.30
C SER A 207 21.02 -9.62 1.30
N ASP A 208 22.34 -9.70 1.29
CA ASP A 208 23.09 -10.78 0.66
C ASP A 208 23.29 -11.90 1.69
N VAL A 209 22.72 -13.08 1.43
CA VAL A 209 22.66 -14.19 2.38
C VAL A 209 23.34 -15.41 1.78
N ASN A 210 24.36 -15.93 2.46
CA ASN A 210 24.91 -17.23 2.18
C ASN A 210 24.28 -18.25 3.12
N ALA A 211 23.26 -18.97 2.62
CA ALA A 211 22.50 -19.93 3.41
C ALA A 211 23.37 -21.09 3.94
N ALA A 212 24.32 -21.58 3.15
CA ALA A 212 25.20 -22.69 3.53
C ALA A 212 26.19 -22.30 4.63
N ALA A 213 26.82 -21.12 4.50
CA ALA A 213 27.76 -20.59 5.49
C ALA A 213 27.08 -19.91 6.67
N ARG A 214 25.75 -19.70 6.61
CA ARG A 214 24.97 -18.93 7.60
C ARG A 214 25.58 -17.57 7.90
N THR A 215 25.88 -16.83 6.84
CA THR A 215 26.35 -15.44 6.94
C THR A 215 25.42 -14.53 6.15
N ALA A 216 25.31 -13.27 6.60
CA ALA A 216 24.55 -12.25 5.90
C ALA A 216 25.27 -10.91 5.92
N THR A 217 25.22 -10.20 4.79
CA THR A 217 25.65 -8.81 4.66
C THR A 217 24.44 -7.98 4.27
N LEU A 218 24.09 -7.01 5.10
CA LEU A 218 22.99 -6.09 4.88
C LEU A 218 23.55 -4.77 4.36
N GLN A 219 23.11 -4.37 3.17
CA GLN A 219 23.33 -3.04 2.61
C GLN A 219 22.13 -2.18 2.96
N VAL A 220 22.34 -1.24 3.87
CA VAL A 220 21.30 -0.35 4.37
C VAL A 220 21.50 1.04 3.77
N ALA A 221 20.45 1.58 3.17
CA ALA A 221 20.43 2.93 2.62
C ALA A 221 19.22 3.69 3.16
N ALA A 222 19.43 4.94 3.57
CA ALA A 222 18.38 5.79 4.09
C ALA A 222 18.41 7.17 3.45
N ARG A 223 17.23 7.75 3.24
CA ARG A 223 17.06 9.15 2.85
C ARG A 223 16.56 9.95 4.04
N LEU A 224 17.19 11.08 4.30
CA LEU A 224 17.07 11.82 5.54
C LEU A 224 16.73 13.28 5.26
N GLN A 225 16.07 13.91 6.22
CA GLN A 225 15.87 15.36 6.23
C GLN A 225 16.12 15.94 7.61
N GLY A 226 16.48 17.23 7.65
CA GLY A 226 16.59 18.02 8.87
C GLY A 226 17.99 18.06 9.47
N THR A 227 18.07 18.20 10.79
CA THR A 227 19.30 18.67 11.47
C THR A 227 20.08 17.58 12.20
N ALA A 228 19.87 16.30 11.87
CA ALA A 228 20.66 15.22 12.47
C ALA A 228 22.13 15.33 12.05
N THR A 229 23.04 14.94 12.93
CA THR A 229 24.49 14.93 12.66
C THR A 229 25.06 13.51 12.58
N ARG A 230 24.37 12.53 13.16
CA ARG A 230 24.78 11.12 13.17
C ARG A 230 23.63 10.17 12.87
N CYS A 231 23.97 9.06 12.22
CA CYS A 231 23.08 7.94 11.95
C CYS A 231 23.66 6.69 12.60
N HIS A 232 22.89 6.07 13.49
CA HIS A 232 23.23 4.81 14.12
C HIS A 232 22.35 3.69 13.57
N PHE A 233 22.97 2.74 12.87
CA PHE A 233 22.35 1.52 12.37
C PHE A 233 22.67 0.35 13.29
N GLU A 234 21.66 -0.44 13.60
CA GLU A 234 21.77 -1.59 14.49
C GLU A 234 20.92 -2.75 13.96
N LEU A 235 21.52 -3.94 13.92
CA LEU A 235 20.80 -5.18 13.64
C LEU A 235 20.65 -5.97 14.94
N LEU A 236 19.39 -6.20 15.34
CA LEU A 236 19.03 -7.03 16.47
C LEU A 236 18.63 -8.43 15.98
N ASP A 237 19.12 -9.46 16.65
CA ASP A 237 18.70 -10.85 16.43
C ASP A 237 17.26 -11.10 16.91
N PRO A 238 16.68 -12.29 16.63
CA PRO A 238 15.32 -12.62 17.06
C PRO A 238 15.11 -12.62 18.58
N GLN A 239 16.19 -12.62 19.37
CA GLN A 239 16.17 -12.52 20.84
C GLN A 239 16.37 -11.07 21.32
N GLY A 240 16.48 -10.10 20.40
CA GLY A 240 16.68 -8.68 20.69
C GLY A 240 18.12 -8.29 21.01
N ARG A 241 19.11 -9.16 20.76
CA ARG A 241 20.53 -8.87 21.01
C ARG A 241 21.15 -8.21 19.80
N SER A 242 21.96 -7.18 20.03
CA SER A 242 22.72 -6.50 18.98
C SER A 242 23.78 -7.42 18.39
N VAL A 243 23.71 -7.69 17.08
CA VAL A 243 24.67 -8.55 16.35
C VAL A 243 25.53 -7.78 15.37
N ALA A 244 25.11 -6.58 14.97
CA ALA A 244 25.91 -5.68 14.16
C ALA A 244 25.49 -4.23 14.42
N THR A 245 26.46 -3.32 14.46
CA THR A 245 26.21 -1.88 14.57
C THR A 245 27.11 -1.10 13.61
N ARG A 246 26.62 0.05 13.16
CA ARG A 246 27.41 0.99 12.37
C ARG A 246 26.95 2.41 12.64
N GLU A 247 27.90 3.29 12.92
CA GLU A 247 27.67 4.73 12.95
C GLU A 247 28.26 5.38 11.69
N VAL A 248 27.51 6.31 11.10
CA VAL A 248 27.96 7.17 10.00
C VAL A 248 27.49 8.61 10.24
N ALA A 249 28.16 9.57 9.61
CA ALA A 249 27.68 10.94 9.62
C ALA A 249 26.31 11.05 8.92
N ALA A 250 25.43 11.90 9.46
CA ALA A 250 24.18 12.22 8.78
C ALA A 250 24.42 13.22 7.65
N ALA A 251 23.79 12.95 6.51
CA ALA A 251 23.66 13.82 5.34
C ALA A 251 22.27 13.56 4.73
N ASP A 252 21.95 14.11 3.56
CA ASP A 252 20.65 13.85 2.89
C ASP A 252 20.42 12.37 2.58
N ALA A 253 21.50 11.59 2.47
CA ALA A 253 21.48 10.14 2.40
C ALA A 253 22.56 9.53 3.29
N ALA A 254 22.26 8.36 3.88
CA ALA A 254 23.20 7.59 4.68
C ALA A 254 23.21 6.14 4.19
N VAL A 255 24.41 5.56 4.08
CA VAL A 255 24.61 4.16 3.68
C VAL A 255 25.49 3.46 4.71
N ALA A 256 25.13 2.23 5.06
CA ALA A 256 25.88 1.39 5.97
C ALA A 256 25.86 -0.07 5.51
N THR A 257 26.94 -0.78 5.85
CA THR A 257 27.02 -2.23 5.69
C THR A 257 27.06 -2.87 7.07
N LEU A 258 26.14 -3.78 7.34
CA LEU A 258 26.09 -4.58 8.56
C LEU A 258 26.37 -6.04 8.20
N ALA A 259 27.36 -6.67 8.83
CA ALA A 259 27.70 -8.06 8.60
C ALA A 259 27.35 -8.88 9.84
N ALA A 260 26.73 -10.04 9.66
CA ALA A 260 26.39 -10.98 10.72
C ALA A 260 26.82 -12.39 10.33
N THR A 261 27.34 -13.14 11.31
CA THR A 261 27.70 -14.55 11.22
C THR A 261 26.75 -15.40 12.06
N ASP A 262 26.75 -16.70 11.84
CA ASP A 262 25.88 -17.66 12.55
C ASP A 262 24.40 -17.27 12.50
N VAL A 263 23.96 -16.74 11.35
CA VAL A 263 22.62 -16.19 11.21
C VAL A 263 21.55 -17.29 11.19
N GLN A 264 20.39 -16.97 11.77
CA GLN A 264 19.20 -17.81 11.69
C GLN A 264 18.44 -17.46 10.41
N LEU A 265 18.28 -18.43 9.51
CA LEU A 265 17.60 -18.22 8.24
C LEU A 265 16.08 -18.24 8.41
N TRP A 266 15.40 -17.32 7.73
CA TRP A 266 13.94 -17.34 7.60
C TRP A 266 13.52 -18.37 6.55
N TRP A 267 12.53 -19.21 6.89
CA TRP A 267 11.98 -20.22 6.00
C TRP A 267 10.47 -20.08 5.87
N PRO A 268 9.90 -20.34 4.68
CA PRO A 268 8.46 -20.49 4.54
C PRO A 268 7.98 -21.72 5.31
N ARG A 269 6.68 -21.72 5.61
CA ARG A 269 6.03 -22.77 6.37
C ARG A 269 6.24 -24.13 5.71
N GLY A 270 6.61 -25.11 6.51
CA GLY A 270 6.90 -26.47 6.08
C GLY A 270 8.38 -26.76 5.80
N LEU A 271 9.23 -25.73 5.70
CA LEU A 271 10.67 -25.90 5.47
C LEU A 271 11.56 -25.55 6.67
N GLY A 272 11.07 -24.78 7.64
CA GLY A 272 11.84 -24.39 8.82
C GLY A 272 11.12 -23.39 9.72
N GLY A 273 11.90 -22.72 10.58
CA GLY A 273 11.41 -21.63 11.44
C GLY A 273 11.43 -20.27 10.74
N GLN A 274 10.78 -19.28 11.35
CA GLN A 274 10.61 -17.91 10.83
C GLN A 274 11.34 -16.88 11.72
N PRO A 275 12.67 -16.99 11.96
CA PRO A 275 13.41 -15.98 12.70
C PRO A 275 13.33 -14.62 11.98
N LEU A 276 12.95 -13.59 12.74
CA LEU A 276 12.91 -12.20 12.27
C LEU A 276 13.92 -11.38 13.06
N TYR A 277 14.83 -10.74 12.34
CA TYR A 277 15.74 -9.73 12.88
C TYR A 277 15.05 -8.37 12.89
N THR A 278 15.54 -7.44 13.70
CA THR A 278 15.08 -6.04 13.68
C THR A 278 16.23 -5.12 13.27
N LEU A 279 16.10 -4.48 12.12
CA LEU A 279 16.94 -3.34 11.73
C LEU A 279 16.41 -2.09 12.42
N VAL A 280 17.25 -1.43 13.20
CA VAL A 280 16.94 -0.16 13.87
C VAL A 280 17.86 0.92 13.31
N MET A 281 17.27 2.03 12.88
CA MET A 281 18.00 3.23 12.50
C MET A 281 17.61 4.38 13.43
N ARG A 282 18.61 5.06 14.00
CA ARG A 282 18.42 6.25 14.84
C ARG A 282 19.15 7.45 14.24
N LEU A 283 18.45 8.57 14.18
CA LEU A 283 19.04 9.87 13.91
C LEU A 283 19.39 10.56 15.23
N GLN A 284 20.61 11.08 15.35
CA GLN A 284 21.11 11.70 16.56
C GLN A 284 21.72 13.07 16.31
N ASP A 285 21.67 13.93 17.32
CA ASP A 285 22.39 15.20 17.34
C ASP A 285 23.85 15.06 17.84
N GLU A 286 24.57 16.18 17.92
CA GLU A 286 25.95 16.24 18.40
C GLU A 286 26.10 15.75 19.85
N ARG A 287 25.04 15.88 20.66
CA ARG A 287 25.01 15.47 22.07
C ARG A 287 24.59 14.02 22.26
N GLY A 288 24.17 13.34 21.20
CA GLY A 288 23.73 11.93 21.21
C GLY A 288 22.25 11.76 21.51
N GLN A 289 21.47 12.83 21.54
CA GLN A 289 20.03 12.76 21.69
C GLN A 289 19.40 12.18 20.41
N VAL A 290 18.55 11.16 20.56
CA VAL A 290 17.80 10.59 19.44
C VAL A 290 16.70 11.57 19.01
N LEU A 291 16.74 11.95 17.72
CA LEU A 291 15.78 12.85 17.09
C LEU A 291 14.68 12.07 16.36
N ALA A 292 15.00 10.93 15.77
CA ALA A 292 14.04 10.04 15.09
C ALA A 292 14.54 8.58 15.12
N GLU A 293 13.61 7.63 15.07
CA GLU A 293 13.90 6.20 14.99
C GLU A 293 12.96 5.53 13.97
N ASP A 294 13.50 4.64 13.15
CA ASP A 294 12.74 3.71 12.29
C ASP A 294 13.18 2.27 12.61
N ARG A 295 12.22 1.35 12.61
CA ARG A 295 12.40 -0.06 12.90
C ARG A 295 11.77 -0.91 11.79
N ARG A 296 12.55 -1.83 11.23
CA ARG A 296 12.09 -2.77 10.20
C ARG A 296 12.38 -4.19 10.65
N ARG A 297 11.36 -5.06 10.61
CA ARG A 297 11.57 -6.50 10.77
C ARG A 297 12.01 -7.08 9.44
N ILE A 298 13.02 -7.93 9.45
CA ILE A 298 13.57 -8.54 8.24
C ILE A 298 13.84 -10.03 8.48
N GLY A 299 13.58 -10.84 7.48
CA GLY A 299 13.96 -12.26 7.45
C GLY A 299 15.17 -12.45 6.55
N LEU A 300 16.20 -13.13 7.04
CA LEU A 300 17.42 -13.42 6.27
C LEU A 300 17.20 -14.71 5.48
N ARG A 301 17.05 -14.60 4.17
CA ARG A 301 16.80 -15.71 3.24
C ARG A 301 17.26 -15.37 1.83
N THR A 302 17.60 -16.39 1.05
CA THR A 302 17.58 -16.29 -0.42
C THR A 302 16.22 -16.73 -0.94
N LEU A 303 15.74 -16.09 -2.01
CA LEU A 303 14.50 -16.45 -2.67
C LEU A 303 14.64 -16.22 -4.18
N ARG A 304 14.28 -17.20 -4.99
CA ARG A 304 14.39 -17.12 -6.45
C ARG A 304 13.12 -17.69 -7.09
N LEU A 305 12.63 -17.03 -8.14
CA LEU A 305 11.72 -17.64 -9.10
C LEU A 305 12.58 -18.43 -10.12
N VAL A 306 12.35 -19.73 -10.22
CA VAL A 306 13.11 -20.63 -11.09
C VAL A 306 12.33 -20.87 -12.38
N GLN A 307 12.93 -20.42 -13.48
CA GLN A 307 12.46 -20.68 -14.84
C GLN A 307 13.56 -21.40 -15.61
N ALA A 308 13.44 -22.73 -15.71
CA ALA A 308 14.38 -23.59 -16.41
C ALA A 308 13.64 -24.49 -17.41
N PRO A 309 14.24 -24.85 -18.55
CA PRO A 309 13.63 -25.80 -19.48
C PRO A 309 13.23 -27.12 -18.80
N VAL A 310 12.05 -27.63 -19.12
CA VAL A 310 11.55 -28.91 -18.59
C VAL A 310 11.86 -30.02 -19.60
N ALA A 311 12.56 -31.06 -19.15
CA ALA A 311 13.00 -32.13 -20.04
C ALA A 311 11.81 -32.88 -20.66
N GLY A 312 11.70 -32.84 -22.00
CA GLY A 312 10.64 -33.51 -22.74
C GLY A 312 9.33 -32.72 -22.85
N GLU A 313 9.28 -31.49 -22.34
CA GLU A 313 8.12 -30.59 -22.43
C GLU A 313 8.51 -29.27 -23.11
N ALA A 314 7.53 -28.60 -23.72
CA ALA A 314 7.72 -27.25 -24.25
C ALA A 314 7.58 -26.22 -23.11
N GLY A 315 8.44 -25.20 -23.11
CA GLY A 315 8.41 -24.11 -22.13
C GLY A 315 9.42 -24.26 -20.98
N SER A 316 9.16 -23.53 -19.90
CA SER A 316 10.02 -23.46 -18.71
C SER A 316 9.24 -23.74 -17.43
N SER A 317 9.92 -24.21 -16.40
CA SER A 317 9.39 -24.32 -15.05
C SER A 317 8.93 -22.95 -14.52
N PHE A 318 8.06 -22.98 -13.52
CA PHE A 318 7.69 -21.80 -12.73
C PHE A 318 7.48 -22.24 -11.29
N HIS A 319 8.53 -22.14 -10.48
CA HIS A 319 8.47 -22.47 -9.05
C HIS A 319 9.42 -21.61 -8.23
N PHE A 320 9.26 -21.61 -6.91
CA PHE A 320 10.15 -20.86 -6.02
C PHE A 320 11.21 -21.77 -5.43
N GLU A 321 12.41 -21.24 -5.25
CA GLU A 321 13.48 -21.84 -4.46
C GLU A 321 13.81 -20.91 -3.29
N VAL A 322 13.84 -21.44 -2.07
CA VAL A 322 14.19 -20.69 -0.85
C VAL A 322 15.39 -21.33 -0.19
N ASN A 323 16.44 -20.54 0.08
CA ASN A 323 17.67 -21.00 0.73
C ASN A 323 18.30 -22.23 0.05
N GLY A 324 18.16 -22.36 -1.27
CA GLY A 324 18.65 -23.49 -2.06
C GLY A 324 17.74 -24.73 -2.08
N GLN A 325 16.50 -24.62 -1.60
CA GLN A 325 15.52 -25.71 -1.63
C GLN A 325 14.28 -25.32 -2.45
N ASP A 326 13.91 -26.16 -3.41
CA ASP A 326 12.68 -25.99 -4.19
C ASP A 326 11.44 -26.06 -3.29
N LEU A 327 10.48 -25.20 -3.57
CA LEU A 327 9.22 -25.06 -2.84
C LEU A 327 8.04 -25.27 -3.79
N PHE A 328 7.22 -26.27 -3.47
CA PHE A 328 5.87 -26.35 -4.01
C PHE A 328 4.98 -25.31 -3.31
N ALA A 329 4.43 -24.37 -4.07
CA ALA A 329 3.51 -23.36 -3.56
C ALA A 329 2.11 -23.98 -3.34
N GLY A 330 1.81 -24.32 -2.09
CA GLY A 330 0.48 -24.76 -1.66
C GLY A 330 -0.24 -23.60 -0.99
N GLY A 331 -1.30 -23.08 -1.59
CA GLY A 331 -1.85 -21.79 -1.17
C GLY A 331 -3.23 -21.45 -1.72
N ALA A 332 -3.59 -20.18 -1.58
CA ALA A 332 -4.85 -19.62 -2.06
C ALA A 332 -4.67 -18.17 -2.55
N ASN A 333 -5.67 -17.67 -3.27
CA ASN A 333 -5.80 -16.23 -3.53
C ASN A 333 -6.43 -15.56 -2.31
N TRP A 334 -5.85 -14.43 -1.92
CA TRP A 334 -6.33 -13.54 -0.88
C TRP A 334 -7.01 -12.33 -1.52
N ILE A 335 -8.23 -12.05 -1.06
CA ILE A 335 -9.03 -10.88 -1.39
C ILE A 335 -9.30 -10.09 -0.10
N PRO A 336 -9.69 -8.81 -0.16
CA PRO A 336 -10.04 -8.04 1.03
C PRO A 336 -11.10 -8.76 1.88
N ASP A 337 -10.86 -8.87 3.18
CA ASP A 337 -11.67 -9.67 4.11
C ASP A 337 -12.99 -8.99 4.54
N ASP A 338 -13.24 -7.76 4.07
CA ASP A 338 -14.47 -6.98 4.27
C ASP A 338 -14.59 -5.89 3.20
N SER A 339 -15.81 -5.50 2.79
CA SER A 339 -16.03 -4.33 1.91
C SER A 339 -15.87 -3.00 2.66
N LEU A 340 -16.01 -3.01 3.98
CA LEU A 340 -15.75 -1.86 4.87
C LEU A 340 -14.37 -2.05 5.51
N LEU A 341 -13.33 -1.57 4.82
CA LEU A 341 -11.92 -1.85 5.14
C LEU A 341 -11.51 -1.47 6.57
N GLU A 342 -12.18 -0.50 7.18
CA GLU A 342 -11.97 -0.11 8.58
C GLU A 342 -12.32 -1.20 9.60
N ARG A 343 -13.09 -2.23 9.19
CA ARG A 343 -13.41 -3.39 10.04
C ARG A 343 -12.30 -4.44 10.08
N ILE A 344 -11.32 -4.35 9.19
CA ILE A 344 -10.23 -5.32 9.08
C ILE A 344 -9.11 -4.93 10.05
N THR A 345 -9.28 -5.34 11.31
CA THR A 345 -8.31 -5.04 12.38
C THR A 345 -7.02 -5.87 12.25
N PRO A 346 -5.89 -5.43 12.86
CA PRO A 346 -4.67 -6.25 12.92
C PRO A 346 -4.89 -7.65 13.52
N ALA A 347 -5.77 -7.78 14.50
CA ALA A 347 -6.12 -9.07 15.09
C ALA A 347 -6.84 -9.98 14.08
N ARG A 348 -7.74 -9.41 13.27
CA ARG A 348 -8.47 -10.14 12.22
C ARG A 348 -7.53 -10.60 11.09
N TYR A 349 -6.61 -9.75 10.64
CA TYR A 349 -5.55 -10.16 9.71
C TYR A 349 -4.75 -11.34 10.27
N ARG A 350 -4.27 -11.22 11.51
CA ARG A 350 -3.50 -12.29 12.16
C ARG A 350 -4.29 -13.59 12.22
N GLU A 351 -5.58 -13.53 12.59
CA GLU A 351 -6.44 -14.71 12.66
C GLU A 351 -6.57 -15.40 11.30
N ARG A 352 -6.87 -14.64 10.25
CA ARG A 352 -7.06 -15.16 8.89
C ARG A 352 -5.77 -15.76 8.31
N VAL A 353 -4.63 -15.10 8.52
CA VAL A 353 -3.31 -15.63 8.12
C VAL A 353 -2.98 -16.90 8.92
N ALA A 354 -3.29 -16.93 10.22
CA ALA A 354 -3.12 -18.13 11.04
C ALA A 354 -4.00 -19.30 10.56
N GLN A 355 -5.22 -19.03 10.08
CA GLN A 355 -6.10 -20.04 9.48
C GLN A 355 -5.49 -20.63 8.20
N ALA A 356 -4.94 -19.80 7.31
CA ALA A 356 -4.21 -20.27 6.12
C ALA A 356 -3.01 -21.15 6.52
N ALA A 357 -2.23 -20.72 7.52
CA ALA A 357 -1.12 -21.50 8.05
C ALA A 357 -1.59 -22.85 8.64
N ALA A 358 -2.69 -22.86 9.41
CA ALA A 358 -3.27 -24.09 9.96
C ALA A 358 -3.75 -25.06 8.86
N ALA A 359 -4.18 -24.54 7.71
CA ALA A 359 -4.52 -25.31 6.52
C ALA A 359 -3.30 -25.83 5.72
N ASN A 360 -2.09 -25.72 6.28
CA ASN A 360 -0.82 -26.09 5.66
C ASN A 360 -0.45 -25.29 4.40
N MET A 361 -1.02 -24.11 4.21
CA MET A 361 -0.60 -23.21 3.14
C MET A 361 0.78 -22.63 3.45
N ASN A 362 1.55 -22.35 2.40
CA ASN A 362 2.86 -21.70 2.46
C ASN A 362 2.95 -20.47 1.53
N MET A 363 1.89 -20.16 0.79
CA MET A 363 1.79 -18.97 -0.05
C MET A 363 0.36 -18.42 -0.11
N LEU A 364 0.24 -17.09 -0.15
CA LEU A 364 -0.99 -16.37 -0.44
C LEU A 364 -0.73 -15.39 -1.60
N ARG A 365 -1.64 -15.34 -2.58
CA ARG A 365 -1.61 -14.31 -3.63
C ARG A 365 -2.55 -13.17 -3.26
N VAL A 366 -2.02 -11.99 -2.96
CA VAL A 366 -2.83 -10.77 -2.81
C VAL A 366 -3.27 -10.35 -4.21
N TRP A 367 -4.56 -10.55 -4.50
CA TRP A 367 -5.15 -10.39 -5.83
C TRP A 367 -5.33 -8.93 -6.24
N GLY A 368 -5.04 -8.63 -7.52
CA GLY A 368 -4.94 -7.28 -8.06
C GLY A 368 -6.21 -6.43 -8.16
N GLY A 369 -7.41 -6.96 -7.93
CA GLY A 369 -8.60 -6.09 -7.86
C GLY A 369 -8.96 -5.65 -6.43
N GLY A 370 -8.17 -6.05 -5.44
CA GLY A 370 -8.33 -5.71 -4.03
C GLY A 370 -7.59 -4.44 -3.65
N ILE A 371 -6.82 -4.54 -2.57
CA ILE A 371 -5.96 -3.47 -2.05
C ILE A 371 -4.53 -3.98 -1.81
N TYR A 372 -3.55 -3.08 -1.79
CA TYR A 372 -2.33 -3.37 -1.05
C TYR A 372 -2.70 -3.44 0.42
N GLU A 373 -2.50 -4.58 1.07
CA GLU A 373 -3.01 -4.83 2.41
C GLU A 373 -2.35 -3.91 3.46
N HIS A 374 -2.91 -3.92 4.67
CA HIS A 374 -2.31 -3.26 5.82
C HIS A 374 -1.01 -3.96 6.22
N ASP A 375 -0.07 -3.23 6.83
CA ASP A 375 1.23 -3.80 7.26
C ASP A 375 1.02 -5.03 8.18
N ALA A 376 -0.06 -5.04 8.98
CA ALA A 376 -0.46 -6.16 9.82
C ALA A 376 -0.67 -7.50 9.07
N PHE A 377 -1.07 -7.47 7.80
CA PHE A 377 -1.18 -8.67 6.96
C PHE A 377 0.20 -9.25 6.66
N TYR A 378 1.10 -8.42 6.12
CA TYR A 378 2.45 -8.84 5.77
C TYR A 378 3.26 -9.22 7.01
N ASP A 379 3.07 -8.49 8.11
CA ASP A 379 3.63 -8.82 9.42
C ASP A 379 3.20 -10.20 9.93
N ALA A 380 1.93 -10.56 9.75
CA ALA A 380 1.46 -11.90 10.07
C ALA A 380 2.05 -12.95 9.11
N CYS A 381 2.12 -12.67 7.81
CA CYS A 381 2.72 -13.57 6.83
C CYS A 381 4.21 -13.82 7.10
N ASP A 382 4.97 -12.79 7.50
CA ASP A 382 6.36 -12.88 7.95
C ASP A 382 6.50 -13.84 9.14
N GLU A 383 5.60 -13.75 10.12
CA GLU A 383 5.63 -14.55 11.34
C GLU A 383 5.18 -16.00 11.13
N PHE A 384 4.14 -16.21 10.30
CA PHE A 384 3.58 -17.55 10.04
C PHE A 384 4.26 -18.28 8.88
N GLY A 385 5.18 -17.62 8.16
CA GLY A 385 5.94 -18.24 7.08
C GLY A 385 5.15 -18.39 5.78
N LEU A 386 4.17 -17.54 5.53
CA LEU A 386 3.37 -17.57 4.30
C LEU A 386 3.98 -16.61 3.29
N LEU A 387 4.56 -17.12 2.21
CA LEU A 387 5.03 -16.27 1.11
C LEU A 387 3.87 -15.47 0.50
N VAL A 388 4.17 -14.27 0.01
CA VAL A 388 3.19 -13.38 -0.61
C VAL A 388 3.55 -13.15 -2.07
N TRP A 389 2.68 -13.59 -2.96
CA TRP A 389 2.62 -13.11 -4.35
C TRP A 389 1.79 -11.82 -4.33
N GLN A 390 2.41 -10.69 -4.67
CA GLN A 390 1.76 -9.38 -4.62
C GLN A 390 1.44 -8.87 -6.02
N ASP A 391 0.17 -8.85 -6.39
CA ASP A 391 -0.25 -8.13 -7.60
C ASP A 391 -0.16 -6.60 -7.37
N PHE A 392 0.09 -5.81 -8.41
CA PHE A 392 -0.33 -4.41 -8.46
C PHE A 392 -1.85 -4.34 -8.67
N MET A 393 -2.48 -3.23 -8.28
CA MET A 393 -3.95 -3.18 -8.17
C MET A 393 -4.65 -2.99 -9.53
N PHE A 394 -4.50 -3.96 -10.42
CA PHE A 394 -5.14 -4.06 -11.73
C PHE A 394 -5.82 -5.43 -11.89
N ALA A 395 -7.06 -5.44 -12.37
CA ALA A 395 -7.80 -6.67 -12.63
C ALA A 395 -8.86 -6.56 -13.72
N CYS A 396 -8.87 -7.61 -14.56
CA CYS A 396 -9.84 -7.99 -15.59
C CYS A 396 -10.33 -6.84 -16.48
N GLY A 397 -9.41 -6.05 -17.01
CA GLY A 397 -9.75 -4.94 -17.91
C GLY A 397 -8.59 -4.39 -18.74
N ILE A 398 -8.93 -3.68 -19.81
CA ILE A 398 -7.96 -2.98 -20.64
C ILE A 398 -7.77 -1.56 -20.09
N TYR A 399 -6.86 -1.43 -19.12
CA TYR A 399 -6.58 -0.15 -18.47
C TYR A 399 -6.01 0.88 -19.45
N PRO A 400 -6.30 2.18 -19.25
CA PRO A 400 -5.66 3.25 -19.99
C PRO A 400 -4.16 3.27 -19.68
N ALA A 401 -3.36 3.78 -20.62
CA ALA A 401 -1.93 3.99 -20.44
C ALA A 401 -1.44 5.35 -20.94
N ASP A 402 -2.30 6.38 -20.93
CA ASP A 402 -1.85 7.75 -21.20
C ASP A 402 -0.88 8.25 -20.13
N GLU A 403 -0.15 9.33 -20.42
CA GLU A 403 0.89 9.83 -19.53
C GLU A 403 0.38 10.23 -18.14
N ALA A 404 -0.84 10.77 -18.03
CA ALA A 404 -1.38 11.18 -16.74
C ALA A 404 -1.71 9.96 -15.88
N PHE A 405 -2.32 8.93 -16.48
CA PHE A 405 -2.56 7.67 -15.81
C PHE A 405 -1.26 6.98 -15.39
N GLN A 406 -0.26 6.89 -16.29
CA GLN A 406 1.05 6.31 -15.96
C GLN A 406 1.76 7.07 -14.82
N ARG A 407 1.70 8.40 -14.76
CA ARG A 407 2.26 9.16 -13.63
C ARG A 407 1.59 8.80 -12.30
N SER A 408 0.27 8.64 -12.29
CA SER A 408 -0.48 8.20 -11.09
C SER A 408 -0.08 6.79 -10.67
N VAL A 409 0.00 5.86 -11.64
CA VAL A 409 0.43 4.47 -11.41
C VAL A 409 1.87 4.38 -10.90
N ARG A 410 2.79 5.19 -11.43
CA ARG A 410 4.17 5.23 -10.92
C ARG A 410 4.23 5.67 -9.47
N ALA A 411 3.51 6.74 -9.10
CA ALA A 411 3.48 7.20 -7.71
C ALA A 411 2.94 6.12 -6.75
N GLU A 412 1.90 5.39 -7.18
CA GLU A 412 1.33 4.25 -6.46
C GLU A 412 2.32 3.10 -6.33
N ALA A 413 2.92 2.68 -7.45
CA ALA A 413 3.85 1.57 -7.48
C ALA A 413 5.07 1.84 -6.61
N GLU A 414 5.66 3.04 -6.69
CA GLU A 414 6.78 3.43 -5.85
C GLU A 414 6.43 3.42 -4.37
N ALA A 415 5.23 3.90 -3.99
CA ALA A 415 4.78 3.91 -2.61
C ALA A 415 4.57 2.48 -2.07
N ALA A 416 3.91 1.62 -2.85
CA ALA A 416 3.68 0.23 -2.50
C ALA A 416 5.00 -0.54 -2.35
N VAL A 417 5.92 -0.43 -3.33
CA VAL A 417 7.20 -1.13 -3.30
C VAL A 417 8.07 -0.66 -2.14
N LYS A 418 8.21 0.66 -1.92
CA LYS A 418 9.00 1.19 -0.79
C LYS A 418 8.47 0.70 0.56
N ARG A 419 7.14 0.65 0.73
CA ARG A 419 6.51 0.18 1.96
C ARG A 419 6.75 -1.32 2.18
N LEU A 420 6.57 -2.14 1.15
CA LEU A 420 6.48 -3.59 1.30
C LEU A 420 7.80 -4.35 1.13
N ARG A 421 8.81 -3.78 0.46
CA ARG A 421 10.08 -4.46 0.10
C ARG A 421 10.91 -4.98 1.28
N HIS A 422 10.61 -4.58 2.51
CA HIS A 422 11.34 -5.07 3.68
C HIS A 422 10.80 -6.41 4.21
N HIS A 423 9.56 -6.78 3.88
CA HIS A 423 8.92 -7.99 4.39
C HIS A 423 9.61 -9.26 3.88
N ALA A 424 9.87 -10.19 4.80
CA ALA A 424 10.51 -11.46 4.49
C ALA A 424 9.66 -12.30 3.54
N CYS A 425 8.34 -12.28 3.76
CA CYS A 425 7.32 -13.06 3.08
C CYS A 425 7.12 -12.66 1.63
N LEU A 426 7.40 -11.41 1.26
CA LEU A 426 7.13 -10.91 -0.08
C LEU A 426 8.01 -11.66 -1.09
N ALA A 427 7.37 -12.37 -2.02
CA ALA A 427 8.02 -13.32 -2.90
C ALA A 427 8.18 -12.83 -4.34
N LEU A 428 7.16 -12.14 -4.84
CA LEU A 428 7.07 -11.71 -6.24
C LEU A 428 6.14 -10.51 -6.36
N TRP A 429 6.45 -9.62 -7.28
CA TRP A 429 5.56 -8.55 -7.75
C TRP A 429 4.93 -8.94 -9.08
N CYS A 430 3.61 -8.83 -9.21
CA CYS A 430 2.87 -9.18 -10.43
C CYS A 430 2.10 -7.99 -10.99
N GLY A 431 2.12 -7.75 -12.29
CA GLY A 431 1.58 -6.54 -12.89
C GLY A 431 0.05 -6.40 -12.81
N ASN A 432 -0.69 -7.49 -12.99
CA ASN A 432 -2.16 -7.49 -12.99
C ASN A 432 -2.76 -8.89 -12.79
N ASN A 433 -4.07 -8.92 -12.56
CA ASN A 433 -4.91 -10.12 -12.70
C ASN A 433 -5.64 -10.13 -14.05
N GLU A 434 -5.34 -11.12 -14.88
CA GLU A 434 -6.09 -11.53 -16.06
C GLU A 434 -6.28 -10.48 -17.17
N ASP A 435 -5.58 -9.34 -17.13
CA ASP A 435 -5.74 -8.34 -18.18
C ASP A 435 -5.21 -8.84 -19.53
N TYR A 436 -4.16 -9.67 -19.52
CA TYR A 436 -3.68 -10.37 -20.72
C TYR A 436 -4.73 -11.35 -21.27
N MET A 437 -5.42 -12.09 -20.39
CA MET A 437 -6.48 -13.02 -20.82
C MET A 437 -7.64 -12.26 -21.50
N ILE A 438 -8.03 -11.10 -20.94
CA ILE A 438 -9.02 -10.22 -21.57
C ILE A 438 -8.50 -9.70 -22.91
N ALA A 439 -7.27 -9.20 -22.96
CA ALA A 439 -6.66 -8.71 -24.20
C ALA A 439 -6.60 -9.80 -25.30
N GLU A 440 -6.21 -11.02 -24.95
CA GLU A 440 -6.16 -12.18 -25.86
C GLU A 440 -7.55 -12.55 -26.38
N SER A 441 -8.57 -12.60 -25.50
CA SER A 441 -9.95 -12.87 -25.91
C SER A 441 -10.52 -11.86 -26.92
N LEU A 442 -9.94 -10.66 -26.95
CA LEU A 442 -10.29 -9.56 -27.86
C LEU A 442 -9.36 -9.47 -29.08
N GLY A 443 -8.35 -10.34 -29.18
CA GLY A 443 -7.33 -10.30 -30.24
C GLY A 443 -6.40 -9.08 -30.16
N LEU A 444 -6.24 -8.50 -28.96
CA LEU A 444 -5.35 -7.37 -28.65
C LEU A 444 -3.96 -7.82 -28.16
N ALA A 445 -3.84 -9.07 -27.70
CA ALA A 445 -2.58 -9.70 -27.31
C ALA A 445 -2.49 -11.12 -27.87
N GLY A 446 -1.28 -11.68 -27.87
CA GLY A 446 -0.99 -13.04 -28.36
C GLY A 446 0.08 -13.08 -29.46
N PRO A 447 0.44 -14.28 -29.95
CA PRO A 447 1.48 -14.45 -30.96
C PRO A 447 1.21 -13.66 -32.24
N GLY A 448 2.18 -12.84 -32.67
CA GLY A 448 2.08 -12.02 -33.88
C GLY A 448 1.18 -10.77 -33.75
N VAL A 449 0.63 -10.49 -32.57
CA VAL A 449 -0.16 -9.28 -32.32
C VAL A 449 0.79 -8.14 -31.89
N PRO A 450 0.79 -6.97 -32.57
CA PRO A 450 1.64 -5.85 -32.20
C PRO A 450 1.36 -5.37 -30.77
N ALA A 451 2.42 -5.04 -30.02
CA ALA A 451 2.33 -4.65 -28.62
C ALA A 451 1.45 -3.42 -28.38
N GLU A 452 1.41 -2.52 -29.36
CA GLU A 452 0.67 -1.26 -29.31
C GLU A 452 -0.86 -1.45 -29.30
N ARG A 453 -1.35 -2.65 -29.64
CA ARG A 453 -2.79 -2.97 -29.56
C ARG A 453 -3.28 -3.17 -28.13
N PHE A 454 -2.37 -3.44 -27.20
CA PHE A 454 -2.66 -3.57 -25.78
C PHE A 454 -1.86 -2.52 -25.00
N GLU A 455 -2.36 -1.29 -24.98
CA GLU A 455 -1.63 -0.14 -24.43
C GLU A 455 -1.20 -0.31 -22.97
N ALA A 456 -1.93 -1.09 -22.16
CA ALA A 456 -1.58 -1.38 -20.78
C ALA A 456 -0.24 -2.14 -20.65
N ARG A 457 0.30 -2.74 -21.72
CA ARG A 457 1.68 -3.26 -21.74
C ARG A 457 2.72 -2.19 -21.42
N ALA A 458 2.48 -0.91 -21.74
CA ALA A 458 3.37 0.17 -21.32
C ALA A 458 3.51 0.24 -19.78
N ILE A 459 2.46 -0.14 -19.06
CA ILE A 459 2.46 -0.27 -17.60
C ILE A 459 3.10 -1.59 -17.17
N TYR A 460 2.61 -2.71 -17.72
CA TYR A 460 2.95 -4.06 -17.25
C TYR A 460 4.33 -4.57 -17.68
N GLU A 461 4.89 -4.08 -18.78
CA GLU A 461 6.19 -4.50 -19.30
C GLU A 461 7.22 -3.35 -19.31
N GLY A 462 6.77 -2.11 -19.12
CA GLY A 462 7.63 -0.93 -19.01
C GLY A 462 7.71 -0.38 -17.59
N LEU A 463 6.67 0.32 -17.16
CA LEU A 463 6.66 1.12 -15.93
C LEU A 463 6.84 0.30 -14.65
N LEU A 464 6.02 -0.72 -14.44
CA LEU A 464 6.06 -1.52 -13.21
C LEU A 464 7.37 -2.30 -13.03
N PRO A 465 7.91 -3.01 -14.05
CA PRO A 465 9.22 -3.65 -13.90
C PRO A 465 10.34 -2.64 -13.68
N GLU A 466 10.31 -1.45 -14.29
CA GLU A 466 11.28 -0.38 -14.02
C GLU A 466 11.26 0.05 -12.55
N VAL A 467 10.07 0.28 -11.99
CA VAL A 467 9.90 0.63 -10.57
C VAL A 467 10.41 -0.48 -9.66
N CYS A 468 10.08 -1.75 -9.96
CA CYS A 468 10.56 -2.89 -9.19
C CYS A 468 12.08 -3.04 -9.26
N ALA A 469 12.69 -2.93 -10.44
CA ALA A 469 14.13 -2.99 -10.61
C ALA A 469 14.86 -1.86 -9.88
N ALA A 470 14.28 -0.66 -9.81
CA ALA A 470 14.88 0.48 -9.12
C ALA A 470 14.77 0.38 -7.60
N LEU A 471 13.66 -0.14 -7.08
CA LEU A 471 13.34 -0.07 -5.65
C LEU A 471 13.43 -1.39 -4.90
N ASP A 472 13.33 -2.53 -5.59
CA ASP A 472 13.35 -3.88 -5.04
C ASP A 472 13.96 -4.89 -6.03
N PRO A 473 15.23 -4.68 -6.46
CA PRO A 473 15.88 -5.48 -7.51
C PRO A 473 16.08 -6.95 -7.17
N ASP A 474 15.94 -7.33 -5.89
CA ASP A 474 16.20 -8.69 -5.41
C ASP A 474 14.95 -9.59 -5.53
N ARG A 475 13.79 -9.03 -5.89
CA ARG A 475 12.55 -9.79 -6.09
C ARG A 475 12.19 -9.90 -7.56
N ALA A 476 11.61 -11.05 -7.92
CA ALA A 476 11.11 -11.28 -9.25
C ALA A 476 9.89 -10.38 -9.55
N TYR A 477 9.80 -9.95 -10.81
CA TYR A 477 8.62 -9.29 -11.37
C TYR A 477 7.98 -10.18 -12.44
N TRP A 478 6.64 -10.21 -12.49
CA TRP A 478 5.87 -10.97 -13.46
C TRP A 478 4.78 -10.11 -14.12
N PRO A 479 4.72 -9.99 -15.47
CA PRO A 479 3.84 -9.01 -16.12
C PRO A 479 2.33 -9.15 -15.84
N GLY A 480 1.82 -10.37 -15.61
CA GLY A 480 0.41 -10.60 -15.32
C GLY A 480 0.14 -12.02 -14.85
N SER A 481 -1.04 -12.26 -14.29
CA SER A 481 -1.46 -13.60 -13.87
C SER A 481 -2.84 -13.92 -14.46
N PRO A 482 -2.95 -14.89 -15.39
CA PRO A 482 -1.87 -15.69 -15.98
C PRO A 482 -1.05 -14.88 -17.00
N PHE A 483 0.19 -15.31 -17.24
CA PHE A 483 1.06 -14.80 -18.30
C PHE A 483 2.02 -15.90 -18.74
N THR A 484 2.30 -15.94 -20.03
CA THR A 484 3.32 -16.81 -20.61
C THR A 484 4.29 -15.91 -21.36
N PRO A 485 5.58 -15.88 -20.99
CA PRO A 485 6.58 -15.21 -21.81
C PRO A 485 6.51 -15.82 -23.21
N SER A 486 6.30 -15.00 -24.24
CA SER A 486 6.51 -15.48 -25.60
C SER A 486 7.97 -15.91 -25.72
N ASP A 487 8.23 -17.11 -26.26
CA ASP A 487 9.56 -17.49 -26.72
C ASP A 487 10.01 -16.41 -27.72
N ALA A 488 10.84 -15.47 -27.25
CA ALA A 488 11.34 -14.36 -28.05
C ALA A 488 12.29 -14.86 -29.13
#